data_AF-A0A3M2BQ61-F1
#
_entry.id   AF-A0A3M2BQ61-F1
#
_cell.length_a   1.000
_cell.length_b   1.000
_cell.length_c   1.000
_cell.angle_alpha   90.00
_cell.angle_beta   90.00
_cell.angle_gamma   90.00
#
_symmetry.space_group_name_H-M   'P 1'
#
loop_
_entity.id
_entity.type
_entity.pdbx_description
1 polymer ?
#
loop_
_entity_poly.entity_id
_entity_poly.type
_entity_poly.pdbx_seq_one_letter_code
_entity_poly.pdbx_strand_id
1 'polypeptide(L)'
;MTAGKRRRTAERRPAPSALPMDVTSRRFARLSGLRWLWWRMLVLALVIGLGLVALEAGVELSERPGIGRAPLPARLYYLLGLFVFGGLDLGVPSGGPPWARDLLWLVYFAAPAITTTALIEGLLLILSPQAWRLRRLRGHVVIGGCGRLALRYLDRLRQTSPKTPVLVVERRAENPHARVIAERPRTEVLYGDVASDAVLQSLGLERALSVILLTGDDHANLDAASRICRIRPQLARRTLVHVSDIRLLRVLEHGGILDQVAKFNGYRSAARHLVANTLLPHFHLTERADAVVLAGFGRFGQTVLDELQRAAGGQFQVVVVIDLEAEQRAQVFDEQLGFDRGYRHHVLQADLRHPGTWKRVRELLGEIQTRPVFVLGSGDDGVNIRTALGLSHRMPESKIVARCFDQTSFTRQISEQCGFEIVSTSELLLDSMGEWLAGAPGSTRR
;
A
#
# COMPACT_ATOMS: atom_id res chain seq x y z
N MET A 1 -29.08 58.00 -2.95
CA MET A 1 -27.81 58.25 -3.67
C MET A 1 -26.67 57.80 -2.75
N THR A 2 -26.19 56.57 -2.95
CA THR A 2 -24.89 56.20 -3.56
C THR A 2 -23.78 56.01 -2.53
N ALA A 3 -23.51 54.75 -2.17
CA ALA A 3 -22.15 54.20 -1.99
C ALA A 3 -22.23 52.68 -1.76
N GLY A 4 -22.35 51.93 -2.85
CA GLY A 4 -22.26 50.48 -2.84
C GLY A 4 -20.82 50.01 -2.61
N LYS A 5 -20.56 49.38 -1.47
CA LYS A 5 -19.27 48.72 -1.19
C LYS A 5 -19.36 47.24 -1.59
N ARG A 6 -19.25 46.97 -2.89
CA ARG A 6 -19.05 45.61 -3.41
C ARG A 6 -17.66 45.11 -2.99
N ARG A 7 -17.59 44.22 -2.00
CA ARG A 7 -16.42 43.37 -1.78
C ARG A 7 -16.33 42.38 -2.94
N ARG A 8 -15.31 42.51 -3.79
CA ARG A 8 -14.92 41.49 -4.77
C ARG A 8 -14.39 40.27 -3.99
N THR A 9 -15.18 39.21 -3.92
CA THR A 9 -14.69 37.86 -3.62
C THR A 9 -13.84 37.41 -4.79
N ALA A 10 -12.54 37.21 -4.54
CA ALA A 10 -11.65 36.58 -5.50
C ALA A 10 -12.05 35.11 -5.66
N GLU A 11 -12.71 34.78 -6.77
CA GLU A 11 -12.86 33.41 -7.24
C GLU A 11 -11.47 32.79 -7.44
N ARG A 12 -11.07 31.90 -6.52
CA ARG A 12 -9.94 30.99 -6.75
C ARG A 12 -10.36 29.99 -7.82
N ARG A 13 -9.89 30.22 -9.06
CA ARG A 13 -9.86 29.19 -10.11
C ARG A 13 -9.13 27.95 -9.58
N PRO A 14 -9.69 26.73 -9.67
CA PRO A 14 -8.92 25.52 -9.44
C PRO A 14 -7.87 25.37 -10.55
N ALA A 15 -6.63 25.06 -10.15
CA ALA A 15 -5.53 24.79 -11.06
C ALA A 15 -5.86 23.59 -11.98
N PRO A 16 -5.41 23.61 -13.25
CA PRO A 16 -5.76 22.57 -14.21
C PRO A 16 -5.18 21.21 -13.81
N SER A 17 -6.06 20.22 -13.88
CA SER A 17 -5.78 18.79 -13.83
C SER A 17 -4.58 18.41 -14.69
N ALA A 18 -3.54 17.85 -14.08
CA ALA A 18 -2.50 17.16 -14.81
C ALA A 18 -3.12 15.97 -15.56
N LEU A 19 -2.94 15.97 -16.87
CA LEU A 19 -3.44 14.99 -17.83
C LEU A 19 -3.02 13.55 -17.48
N PRO A 20 -3.84 12.55 -17.85
CA PRO A 20 -3.53 11.14 -17.62
C PRO A 20 -2.35 10.72 -18.50
N MET A 21 -1.29 10.21 -17.87
CA MET A 21 -0.20 9.55 -18.58
C MET A 21 -0.72 8.28 -19.26
N ASP A 22 -0.52 8.27 -20.56
CA ASP A 22 -1.14 7.40 -21.54
C ASP A 22 -0.76 5.92 -21.36
N VAL A 23 -1.77 5.07 -21.49
CA VAL A 23 -1.75 3.63 -21.26
C VAL A 23 -1.37 2.93 -22.57
N THR A 24 -0.08 2.87 -22.91
CA THR A 24 0.41 2.10 -24.07
C THR A 24 1.78 1.42 -23.89
N SER A 25 2.29 1.30 -22.66
CA SER A 25 3.69 0.91 -22.42
C SER A 25 3.98 -0.60 -22.28
N ARG A 26 2.98 -1.50 -22.37
CA ARG A 26 3.19 -2.94 -22.05
C ARG A 26 3.63 -3.85 -23.19
N ARG A 27 3.57 -3.43 -24.46
CA ARG A 27 4.44 -4.04 -25.51
C ARG A 27 5.81 -3.36 -25.57
N PHE A 28 5.94 -2.18 -24.98
CA PHE A 28 7.12 -1.34 -25.08
C PHE A 28 8.27 -1.73 -24.15
N ALA A 29 8.13 -2.57 -23.13
CA ALA A 29 9.23 -2.81 -22.17
C ALA A 29 10.30 -3.84 -22.62
N ARG A 30 9.92 -4.89 -23.38
CA ARG A 30 10.90 -5.75 -24.08
C ARG A 30 11.39 -5.11 -25.38
N LEU A 31 10.49 -4.37 -26.03
CA LEU A 31 10.84 -3.55 -27.20
C LEU A 31 11.64 -2.30 -26.82
N SER A 32 11.68 -1.82 -25.57
CA SER A 32 12.41 -0.61 -25.17
C SER A 32 13.87 -0.89 -24.89
N GLY A 33 14.22 -2.03 -24.27
CA GLY A 33 15.62 -2.44 -24.16
C GLY A 33 16.24 -2.64 -25.54
N LEU A 34 15.49 -3.28 -26.45
CA LEU A 34 15.90 -3.46 -27.83
C LEU A 34 15.91 -2.13 -28.60
N ARG A 35 14.85 -1.30 -28.54
CA ARG A 35 14.80 0.04 -29.18
C ARG A 35 15.85 0.99 -28.65
N TRP A 36 16.17 0.94 -27.37
CA TRP A 36 17.21 1.76 -26.75
C TRP A 36 18.60 1.31 -27.19
N LEU A 37 18.83 -0.01 -27.27
CA LEU A 37 20.05 -0.56 -27.86
C LEU A 37 20.17 -0.18 -29.35
N TRP A 38 19.09 -0.30 -30.13
CA TRP A 38 19.03 0.15 -31.53
C TRP A 38 19.27 1.64 -31.68
N TRP A 39 18.71 2.47 -30.80
CA TRP A 39 18.94 3.91 -30.78
C TRP A 39 20.41 4.23 -30.50
N ARG A 40 21.04 3.51 -29.56
CA ARG A 40 22.48 3.66 -29.29
C ARG A 40 23.34 3.24 -30.48
N MET A 41 23.01 2.13 -31.13
CA MET A 41 23.69 1.70 -32.36
C MET A 41 23.50 2.70 -33.50
N LEU A 42 22.32 3.33 -33.59
CA LEU A 42 22.03 4.40 -34.55
C LEU A 42 22.85 5.66 -34.27
N VAL A 43 22.95 6.10 -33.02
CA VAL A 43 23.78 7.25 -32.62
C VAL A 43 25.26 6.96 -32.90
N LEU A 44 25.73 5.75 -32.58
CA LEU A 44 27.11 5.32 -32.87
C LEU A 44 27.38 5.32 -34.39
N ALA A 45 26.48 4.71 -35.17
CA ALA A 45 26.59 4.67 -36.62
C ALA A 45 26.52 6.08 -37.24
N LEU A 46 25.69 6.97 -36.68
CA LEU A 46 25.61 8.36 -37.10
C LEU A 46 26.93 9.09 -36.86
N VAL A 47 27.51 9.00 -35.66
CA VAL A 47 28.78 9.66 -35.33
C VAL A 47 29.93 9.13 -36.20
N ILE A 48 29.99 7.82 -36.44
CA ILE A 48 30.95 7.22 -37.37
C ILE A 48 30.70 7.71 -38.80
N GLY A 49 29.44 7.77 -39.23
CA GLY A 49 29.05 8.27 -40.56
C GLY A 49 29.45 9.73 -40.79
N LEU A 50 29.24 10.60 -39.80
CA LEU A 50 29.68 12.01 -39.85
C LEU A 50 31.21 12.11 -39.93
N GLY A 51 31.93 11.25 -39.22
CA GLY A 51 33.39 11.15 -39.31
C GLY A 51 33.85 10.73 -40.70
N LEU A 52 33.18 9.74 -41.32
CA LEU A 52 33.49 9.30 -42.68
C LEU A 52 33.22 10.40 -43.72
N VAL A 53 32.12 11.13 -43.58
CA VAL A 53 31.80 12.27 -44.45
C VAL A 53 32.87 13.36 -44.35
N ALA A 54 33.35 13.66 -43.14
CA ALA A 54 34.42 14.63 -42.94
C ALA A 54 35.75 14.19 -43.59
N LEU A 55 36.12 12.91 -43.43
CA LEU A 55 37.32 12.34 -44.06
C LEU A 55 37.23 12.31 -45.59
N GLU A 56 36.06 11.95 -46.15
CA GLU A 56 35.82 11.93 -47.59
C GLU A 56 35.83 13.34 -48.20
N ALA A 57 35.38 14.35 -47.43
CA ALA A 57 35.46 15.77 -47.81
C ALA A 57 36.88 16.34 -47.80
N GLY A 58 37.90 15.52 -47.48
CA GLY A 58 39.31 15.90 -47.55
C GLY A 58 39.88 16.45 -46.25
N VAL A 59 39.21 16.24 -45.11
CA VAL A 59 39.80 16.50 -43.79
C VAL A 59 40.80 15.40 -43.48
N GLU A 60 42.00 15.81 -43.10
CA GLU A 60 43.07 14.92 -42.68
C GLU A 60 43.30 15.03 -41.18
N LEU A 61 44.10 14.10 -40.67
CA LEU A 61 44.50 14.03 -39.27
C LEU A 61 45.99 14.33 -39.20
N SER A 62 46.40 15.26 -38.32
CA SER A 62 47.76 15.80 -38.34
C SER A 62 48.86 14.74 -38.16
N GLU A 63 48.60 13.69 -37.38
CA GLU A 63 49.54 12.58 -37.15
C GLU A 63 49.31 11.39 -38.11
N ARG A 64 48.27 11.46 -38.96
CA ARG A 64 47.91 10.44 -39.96
C ARG A 64 47.59 11.11 -41.31
N PRO A 65 48.60 11.70 -41.97
CA PRO A 65 48.43 12.35 -43.26
C PRO A 65 47.93 11.36 -44.32
N GLY A 66 47.08 11.82 -45.24
CA GLY A 66 46.53 10.99 -46.32
C GLY A 66 45.41 10.01 -45.93
N ILE A 67 44.89 10.08 -44.70
CA ILE A 67 43.82 9.20 -44.22
C ILE A 67 42.50 9.33 -45.00
N GLY A 68 42.21 10.50 -45.55
CA GLY A 68 41.04 10.72 -46.41
C GLY A 68 41.06 9.83 -47.66
N ARG A 69 42.25 9.47 -48.15
CA ARG A 69 42.46 8.58 -49.32
C ARG A 69 42.68 7.11 -48.95
N ALA A 70 42.73 6.79 -47.66
CA ALA A 70 42.93 5.42 -47.20
C ALA A 70 41.71 4.55 -47.58
N PRO A 71 41.88 3.22 -47.69
CA PRO A 71 40.75 2.32 -47.90
C PRO A 71 39.76 2.40 -46.72
N LEU A 72 38.47 2.17 -47.00
CA LEU A 72 37.38 2.29 -46.02
C LEU A 72 37.65 1.58 -44.67
N PRO A 73 38.23 0.36 -44.62
CA PRO A 73 38.52 -0.30 -43.35
C PRO A 73 39.50 0.47 -42.46
N ALA A 74 40.49 1.15 -43.06
CA ALA A 74 41.44 1.95 -42.30
C ALA A 74 40.77 3.20 -41.70
N ARG A 75 39.90 3.87 -42.46
CA ARG A 75 39.12 5.02 -41.97
C ARG A 75 38.18 4.64 -40.82
N LEU A 76 37.50 3.50 -40.95
CA LEU A 76 36.65 2.95 -39.90
C LEU A 76 37.44 2.59 -38.64
N TYR A 77 38.61 1.97 -38.79
CA TYR A 77 39.49 1.63 -37.66
C TYR A 77 39.86 2.86 -36.82
N TYR A 78 40.28 3.95 -37.47
CA TYR A 78 40.68 5.16 -36.76
C TYR A 78 39.49 5.94 -36.16
N LEU A 79 38.35 5.99 -36.85
CA LEU A 79 37.12 6.57 -36.29
C LEU A 79 36.60 5.77 -35.09
N LEU A 80 36.72 4.44 -35.10
CA LEU A 80 36.40 3.60 -33.95
C LEU A 80 37.37 3.86 -32.79
N GLY A 81 38.64 4.14 -33.09
CA GLY A 81 39.67 4.52 -32.11
C GLY A 81 39.30 5.76 -31.28
N LEU A 82 38.51 6.69 -31.84
CA LEU A 82 38.00 7.86 -31.10
C LEU A 82 37.12 7.47 -29.92
N PHE A 83 36.38 6.35 -30.01
CA PHE A 83 35.52 5.86 -28.93
C PHE A 83 36.31 5.24 -27.77
N VAL A 84 37.56 4.82 -28.00
CA VAL A 84 38.38 4.10 -27.02
C VAL A 84 39.43 5.01 -26.38
N PHE A 85 40.18 5.78 -27.19
CA PHE A 85 41.33 6.58 -26.73
C PHE A 85 41.19 8.08 -26.95
N GLY A 86 40.02 8.57 -27.38
CA GLY A 86 39.77 10.00 -27.55
C GLY A 86 40.59 10.68 -28.66
N GLY A 87 41.20 9.89 -29.56
CA GLY A 87 41.96 10.41 -30.69
C GLY A 87 43.31 11.04 -30.34
N LEU A 88 43.83 10.80 -29.14
CA LEU A 88 45.12 11.35 -28.71
C LEU A 88 46.28 10.96 -29.64
N ASP A 89 46.26 9.75 -30.20
CA ASP A 89 47.29 9.26 -31.14
C ASP A 89 46.99 9.54 -32.62
N LEU A 90 45.88 10.24 -32.91
CA LEU A 90 45.45 10.59 -34.27
C LEU A 90 45.86 12.02 -34.65
N GLY A 91 46.16 12.86 -33.67
CA GLY A 91 46.36 14.29 -33.88
C GLY A 91 45.04 15.03 -34.09
N VAL A 92 45.13 16.27 -34.59
CA VAL A 92 43.98 17.17 -34.75
C VAL A 92 43.44 17.18 -36.19
N PRO A 93 42.13 17.40 -36.38
CA PRO A 93 41.53 17.66 -37.69
C PRO A 93 42.21 18.84 -38.39
N SER A 94 42.83 18.58 -39.54
CA SER A 94 43.51 19.59 -40.36
C SER A 94 43.20 19.42 -41.85
N GLY A 95 43.45 20.43 -42.68
CA GLY A 95 43.04 20.41 -44.09
C GLY A 95 41.52 20.45 -44.30
N GLY A 96 41.08 20.14 -45.52
CA GLY A 96 39.68 20.12 -45.93
C GLY A 96 38.93 21.46 -45.84
N PRO A 97 37.65 21.48 -46.28
CA PRO A 97 36.79 22.64 -46.12
C PRO A 97 36.40 22.85 -44.63
N PRO A 98 36.18 24.11 -44.18
CA PRO A 98 35.94 24.42 -42.77
C PRO A 98 34.78 23.65 -42.14
N TRP A 99 33.66 23.51 -42.86
CA TRP A 99 32.47 22.78 -42.38
C TRP A 99 32.76 21.31 -42.06
N ALA A 100 33.65 20.66 -42.82
CA ALA A 100 34.00 19.26 -42.62
C ALA A 100 34.95 19.10 -41.42
N ARG A 101 35.81 20.11 -41.19
CA ARG A 101 36.70 20.14 -40.03
C ARG A 101 35.91 20.31 -38.74
N ASP A 102 34.94 21.21 -38.73
CA ASP A 102 34.05 21.42 -37.58
C ASP A 102 33.22 20.16 -37.30
N LEU A 103 32.80 19.46 -38.35
CA LEU A 103 32.10 18.18 -38.23
C LEU A 103 32.99 17.10 -37.58
N LEU A 104 34.27 17.01 -37.97
CA LEU A 104 35.19 16.05 -37.36
C LEU A 104 35.51 16.41 -35.90
N TRP A 105 35.60 17.70 -35.57
CA TRP A 105 35.70 18.16 -34.18
C TRP A 105 34.49 17.73 -33.34
N LEU A 106 33.27 17.86 -33.89
CA LEU A 106 32.07 17.36 -33.23
C LEU A 106 32.18 15.85 -32.93
N VAL A 107 32.67 15.07 -33.89
CA VAL A 107 32.89 13.62 -33.73
C VAL A 107 33.95 13.33 -32.66
N TYR A 108 35.03 14.10 -32.61
CA TYR A 108 36.10 14.00 -31.60
C TYR A 108 35.59 14.19 -30.16
N PHE A 109 34.58 15.05 -29.95
CA PHE A 109 33.96 15.22 -28.63
C PHE A 109 32.80 14.25 -28.39
N ALA A 110 31.99 13.96 -29.41
CA ALA A 110 30.83 13.10 -29.30
C ALA A 110 31.22 11.64 -29.00
N ALA A 111 32.23 11.10 -29.69
CA ALA A 111 32.63 9.71 -29.54
C ALA A 111 33.09 9.35 -28.10
N PRO A 112 34.01 10.09 -27.46
CA PRO A 112 34.39 9.84 -26.07
C PRO A 112 33.26 10.09 -25.07
N ALA A 113 32.42 11.11 -25.30
CA ALA A 113 31.28 11.42 -24.44
C ALA A 113 30.27 10.26 -24.41
N ILE A 114 29.94 9.71 -25.58
CA ILE A 114 29.05 8.55 -25.72
C ILE A 114 29.61 7.33 -24.97
N THR A 115 30.90 7.01 -25.15
CA THR A 115 31.55 5.90 -24.44
C THR A 115 31.54 6.11 -22.93
N THR A 116 31.86 7.33 -22.48
CA THR A 116 31.91 7.68 -21.05
C THR A 116 30.53 7.54 -20.39
N THR A 117 29.47 8.04 -21.03
CA THR A 117 28.10 7.87 -20.52
C THR A 117 27.70 6.41 -20.44
N ALA A 118 28.00 5.61 -21.46
CA ALA A 118 27.69 4.18 -21.46
C ALA A 118 28.47 3.42 -20.36
N LEU A 119 29.73 3.78 -20.13
CA LEU A 119 30.57 3.22 -19.08
C LEU A 119 30.03 3.57 -17.68
N ILE A 120 29.68 4.83 -17.45
CA ILE A 120 29.10 5.29 -16.18
C ILE A 120 27.76 4.60 -15.90
N GLU A 121 26.87 4.52 -16.88
CA GLU A 121 25.60 3.80 -16.72
C GLU A 121 25.81 2.31 -16.43
N GLY A 122 26.74 1.66 -17.15
CA GLY A 122 27.11 0.27 -16.90
C GLY A 122 27.61 0.07 -15.46
N LEU A 123 28.46 0.98 -14.99
CA LEU A 123 28.97 0.98 -13.63
C LEU A 123 27.87 1.22 -12.59
N LEU A 124 26.97 2.18 -12.82
CA LEU A 124 25.83 2.47 -11.93
C LEU A 124 24.84 1.30 -11.83
N LEU A 125 24.60 0.58 -12.93
CA LEU A 125 23.75 -0.62 -12.94
C LEU A 125 24.37 -1.75 -12.12
N ILE A 126 25.69 -1.94 -12.22
CA ILE A 126 26.45 -2.89 -11.40
C ILE A 126 26.40 -2.50 -9.91
N LEU A 127 26.46 -1.20 -9.63
CA LEU A 127 26.44 -0.66 -8.26
C LEU A 127 25.03 -0.64 -7.63
N SER A 128 23.94 -0.85 -8.37
CA SER A 128 22.57 -0.79 -7.83
C SER A 128 22.25 -1.97 -6.88
N PRO A 129 22.31 -1.78 -5.54
CA PRO A 129 22.31 -2.92 -4.61
C PRO A 129 20.93 -3.58 -4.51
N GLN A 130 19.86 -2.80 -4.70
CA GLN A 130 18.48 -3.24 -4.54
C GLN A 130 18.06 -4.25 -5.62
N ALA A 131 18.36 -3.99 -6.89
CA ALA A 131 18.02 -4.91 -7.99
C ALA A 131 18.69 -6.28 -7.84
N TRP A 132 19.93 -6.29 -7.36
CA TRP A 132 20.69 -7.52 -7.07
C TRP A 132 20.10 -8.29 -5.88
N ARG A 133 19.75 -7.60 -4.79
CA ARG A 133 19.10 -8.22 -3.63
C ARG A 133 17.77 -8.85 -3.99
N LEU A 134 16.90 -8.12 -4.70
CA LEU A 134 15.59 -8.61 -5.16
C LEU A 134 15.71 -9.86 -6.04
N ARG A 135 16.69 -9.88 -6.96
CA ARG A 135 16.95 -11.06 -7.81
C ARG A 135 17.41 -12.29 -7.02
N ARG A 136 18.06 -12.12 -5.87
CA ARG A 136 18.55 -13.21 -5.02
C ARG A 136 17.51 -13.71 -4.01
N LEU A 137 16.38 -13.02 -3.83
CA LEU A 137 15.33 -13.46 -2.91
C LEU A 137 14.73 -14.80 -3.37
N ARG A 138 14.64 -15.74 -2.42
CA ARG A 138 14.00 -17.06 -2.56
C ARG A 138 13.30 -17.41 -1.25
N GLY A 139 12.16 -18.09 -1.33
CA GLY A 139 11.35 -18.45 -0.17
C GLY A 139 10.92 -17.22 0.64
N HIS A 140 10.73 -16.08 -0.02
CA HIS A 140 10.42 -14.81 0.63
C HIS A 140 8.92 -14.58 0.72
N VAL A 141 8.49 -13.81 1.72
CA VAL A 141 7.10 -13.35 1.84
C VAL A 141 7.00 -11.97 1.20
N VAL A 142 6.02 -11.82 0.32
CA VAL A 142 5.69 -10.52 -0.27
C VAL A 142 4.58 -9.87 0.56
N ILE A 143 4.76 -8.63 0.99
CA ILE A 143 3.73 -7.86 1.70
C ILE A 143 3.35 -6.65 0.85
N GLY A 144 2.07 -6.52 0.51
CA GLY A 144 1.52 -5.31 -0.12
C GLY A 144 1.11 -4.29 0.93
N GLY A 145 1.75 -3.12 0.94
CA GLY A 145 1.50 -1.98 1.82
C GLY A 145 2.40 -1.94 3.05
N CYS A 146 2.72 -0.71 3.50
CA CYS A 146 3.50 -0.45 4.72
C CYS A 146 2.62 0.08 5.87
N GLY A 147 1.34 -0.28 5.97
CA GLY A 147 0.46 0.21 7.03
C GLY A 147 0.82 -0.31 8.44
N ARG A 148 0.12 0.19 9.47
CA ARG A 148 0.26 -0.29 10.85
C ARG A 148 0.09 -1.81 10.96
N LEU A 149 -0.89 -2.38 10.26
CA LEU A 149 -1.11 -3.83 10.24
C LEU A 149 0.06 -4.59 9.61
N ALA A 150 0.65 -4.07 8.52
CA ALA A 150 1.82 -4.68 7.89
C ALA A 150 3.05 -4.68 8.82
N LEU A 151 3.24 -3.59 9.57
CA LEU A 151 4.30 -3.52 10.59
C LEU A 151 4.08 -4.56 11.70
N ARG A 152 2.87 -4.66 12.24
CA ARG A 152 2.51 -5.64 13.28
C ARG A 152 2.67 -7.08 12.77
N TYR A 153 2.25 -7.33 11.53
CA TYR A 153 2.44 -8.63 10.87
C TYR A 153 3.93 -8.97 10.72
N LEU A 154 4.75 -8.02 10.26
CA LEU A 154 6.19 -8.21 10.13
C LEU A 154 6.85 -8.49 11.48
N ASP A 155 6.47 -7.78 12.53
CA ASP A 155 7.00 -7.97 13.88
C ASP A 155 6.68 -9.37 14.41
N ARG A 156 5.43 -9.83 14.23
CA ARG A 156 5.02 -11.17 14.59
C ARG A 156 5.72 -12.24 13.74
N LEU A 157 5.85 -12.01 12.44
CA LEU A 157 6.58 -12.89 11.52
C LEU A 157 8.06 -13.01 11.93
N ARG A 158 8.68 -11.95 12.45
CA ARG A 158 10.06 -11.98 12.93
C ARG A 158 10.21 -12.78 14.22
N GLN A 159 9.18 -12.84 15.07
CA GLN A 159 9.18 -13.69 16.25
C GLN A 159 9.04 -15.17 15.88
N THR A 160 8.13 -15.51 14.97
CA THR A 160 7.84 -16.91 14.60
C THR A 160 8.82 -17.45 13.55
N SER A 161 9.21 -16.62 12.59
CA SER A 161 10.00 -16.98 11.40
C SER A 161 11.13 -15.96 11.14
N PRO A 162 12.13 -15.84 12.04
CA PRO A 162 13.14 -14.77 12.00
C PRO A 162 14.02 -14.76 10.74
N LYS A 163 14.17 -15.92 10.08
CA LYS A 163 15.07 -16.08 8.91
C LYS A 163 14.40 -15.80 7.57
N THR A 164 13.06 -15.72 7.52
CA THR A 164 12.28 -15.60 6.29
C THR A 164 12.49 -14.22 5.66
N PRO A 165 13.04 -14.10 4.44
CA PRO A 165 13.18 -12.81 3.78
C PRO A 165 11.81 -12.20 3.47
N VAL A 166 11.69 -10.88 3.58
CA VAL A 166 10.44 -10.16 3.32
C VAL A 166 10.67 -9.07 2.28
N LEU A 167 9.77 -9.00 1.30
CA LEU A 167 9.71 -7.93 0.32
C LEU A 167 8.41 -7.16 0.53
N VAL A 168 8.50 -5.89 0.93
CA VAL A 168 7.34 -5.03 1.12
C VAL A 168 7.18 -4.10 -0.08
N VAL A 169 5.97 -3.98 -0.59
CA VAL A 169 5.63 -3.12 -1.73
C VAL A 169 4.84 -1.93 -1.21
N GLU A 170 5.32 -0.71 -1.41
CA GLU A 170 4.65 0.50 -0.96
C GLU A 170 4.51 1.51 -2.10
N ARG A 171 3.31 2.07 -2.28
CA ARG A 171 3.04 3.02 -3.35
C ARG A 171 3.69 4.38 -3.11
N ARG A 172 3.72 4.83 -1.84
CA ARG A 172 4.21 6.17 -1.46
C ARG A 172 5.56 6.09 -0.75
N ALA A 173 6.61 6.59 -1.40
CA ALA A 173 7.95 6.62 -0.83
C ALA A 173 8.06 7.42 0.48
N GLU A 174 7.17 8.40 0.67
CA GLU A 174 7.11 9.27 1.85
C GLU A 174 6.35 8.66 3.03
N ASN A 175 5.83 7.42 2.91
CA ASN A 175 5.11 6.77 4.01
C ASN A 175 6.05 6.61 5.24
N PRO A 176 5.74 7.22 6.40
CA PRO A 176 6.60 7.15 7.59
C PRO A 176 6.91 5.72 8.03
N HIS A 177 5.97 4.81 7.84
CA HIS A 177 6.13 3.40 8.20
C HIS A 177 7.08 2.63 7.27
N ALA A 178 7.30 3.11 6.04
CA ALA A 178 8.18 2.42 5.09
C ALA A 178 9.64 2.39 5.58
N ARG A 179 10.10 3.47 6.23
CA ARG A 179 11.44 3.54 6.85
C ARG A 179 11.56 2.55 8.01
N VAL A 180 10.58 2.55 8.90
CA VAL A 180 10.53 1.63 10.06
C VAL A 180 10.51 0.16 9.62
N ILE A 181 9.80 -0.15 8.53
CA ILE A 181 9.77 -1.50 7.94
C ILE A 181 11.11 -1.85 7.30
N ALA A 182 11.74 -0.92 6.58
CA ALA A 182 13.04 -1.13 5.94
C ALA A 182 14.18 -1.40 6.95
N GLU A 183 14.08 -0.88 8.17
CA GLU A 183 15.03 -1.13 9.25
C GLU A 183 14.90 -2.55 9.84
N ARG A 184 13.81 -3.28 9.56
CA ARG A 184 13.62 -4.62 10.09
C ARG A 184 14.56 -5.62 9.39
N PRO A 185 15.15 -6.58 10.14
CA PRO A 185 16.05 -7.57 9.57
C PRO A 185 15.45 -8.30 8.38
N ARG A 186 16.27 -8.50 7.33
CA ARG A 186 15.90 -9.25 6.11
C ARG A 186 14.63 -8.73 5.43
N THR A 187 14.44 -7.41 5.45
CA THR A 187 13.30 -6.73 4.83
C THR A 187 13.81 -5.78 3.77
N GLU A 188 13.25 -5.88 2.57
CA GLU A 188 13.52 -4.96 1.47
C GLU A 188 12.21 -4.27 1.10
N VAL A 189 12.26 -2.98 0.76
CA VAL A 189 11.09 -2.19 0.36
C VAL A 189 11.21 -1.82 -1.10
N LEU A 190 10.20 -2.19 -1.89
CA LEU A 190 10.03 -1.82 -3.29
C LEU A 190 8.94 -0.76 -3.40
N TYR A 191 9.27 0.36 -4.03
CA TYR A 191 8.30 1.42 -4.25
C TYR A 191 7.55 1.22 -5.56
N GLY A 192 6.22 1.20 -5.48
CA GLY A 192 5.34 1.01 -6.63
C GLY A 192 3.94 0.55 -6.23
N ASP A 193 3.04 0.58 -7.21
CA ASP A 193 1.70 0.03 -7.03
C ASP A 193 1.74 -1.50 -7.11
N VAL A 194 1.29 -2.17 -6.06
CA VAL A 194 1.24 -3.64 -5.98
C VAL A 194 0.35 -4.26 -7.07
N ALA A 195 -0.62 -3.52 -7.60
CA ALA A 195 -1.46 -3.96 -8.71
C ALA A 195 -0.80 -3.74 -10.09
N SER A 196 0.34 -3.06 -10.18
CA SER A 196 1.03 -2.82 -11.46
C SER A 196 1.74 -4.09 -11.96
N ASP A 197 1.56 -4.44 -13.24
CA ASP A 197 2.25 -5.60 -13.83
C ASP A 197 3.78 -5.44 -13.77
N ALA A 198 4.30 -4.21 -13.88
CA ALA A 198 5.74 -3.96 -13.77
C ALA A 198 6.26 -4.33 -12.38
N VAL A 199 5.50 -3.98 -11.33
CA VAL A 199 5.82 -4.34 -9.96
C VAL A 199 5.70 -5.84 -9.78
N LEU A 200 4.58 -6.46 -10.16
CA LEU A 200 4.36 -7.91 -10.06
C LEU A 200 5.47 -8.75 -10.71
N GLN A 201 5.98 -8.32 -11.87
CA GLN A 201 7.10 -8.98 -12.55
C GLN A 201 8.42 -8.91 -11.75
N SER A 202 8.62 -7.85 -10.97
CA SER A 202 9.81 -7.65 -10.14
C SER A 202 9.75 -8.37 -8.78
N LEU A 203 8.57 -8.83 -8.34
CA LEU A 203 8.39 -9.49 -7.02
C LEU A 203 8.99 -10.89 -6.94
N GLY A 204 9.37 -11.48 -8.07
CA GLY A 204 9.91 -12.84 -8.11
C GLY A 204 8.91 -13.89 -7.60
N LEU A 205 7.62 -13.75 -7.98
CA LEU A 205 6.49 -14.56 -7.49
C LEU A 205 6.70 -16.08 -7.63
N GLU A 206 7.53 -16.53 -8.58
CA GLU A 206 7.91 -17.94 -8.76
C GLU A 206 8.58 -18.56 -7.53
N ARG A 207 9.30 -17.75 -6.77
CA ARG A 207 10.12 -18.17 -5.62
C ARG A 207 9.55 -17.63 -4.31
N ALA A 208 8.41 -16.95 -4.37
CA ALA A 208 7.73 -16.41 -3.20
C ALA A 208 7.10 -17.56 -2.40
N LEU A 209 7.23 -17.49 -1.08
CA LEU A 209 6.61 -18.41 -0.15
C LEU A 209 5.10 -18.13 -0.04
N SER A 210 4.75 -16.86 0.14
CA SER A 210 3.38 -16.37 0.21
C SER A 210 3.30 -14.89 -0.17
N VAL A 211 2.09 -14.43 -0.45
CA VAL A 211 1.78 -13.02 -0.69
C VAL A 211 0.70 -12.56 0.27
N ILE A 212 0.93 -11.46 0.98
CA ILE A 212 0.02 -10.91 1.98
C ILE A 212 -0.30 -9.47 1.57
N LEU A 213 -1.55 -9.20 1.18
CA LEU A 213 -1.98 -7.91 0.65
C LEU A 213 -2.73 -7.15 1.74
N LEU A 214 -2.05 -6.15 2.33
CA LEU A 214 -2.45 -5.39 3.52
C LEU A 214 -2.56 -3.89 3.23
N THR A 215 -2.78 -3.50 1.98
CA THR A 215 -2.94 -2.07 1.67
C THR A 215 -4.28 -1.58 2.22
N GLY A 216 -4.40 -0.27 2.41
CA GLY A 216 -5.66 0.36 2.84
C GLY A 216 -6.72 0.43 1.73
N ASP A 217 -6.43 -0.06 0.54
CA ASP A 217 -7.30 -0.03 -0.63
C ASP A 217 -7.70 -1.46 -1.01
N ASP A 218 -8.95 -1.83 -0.70
CA ASP A 218 -9.49 -3.15 -1.00
C ASP A 218 -9.47 -3.45 -2.51
N HIS A 219 -9.67 -2.44 -3.36
CA HIS A 219 -9.62 -2.61 -4.81
C HIS A 219 -8.21 -2.96 -5.27
N ALA A 220 -7.19 -2.23 -4.79
CA ALA A 220 -5.79 -2.53 -5.11
C ALA A 220 -5.37 -3.93 -4.62
N ASN A 221 -5.81 -4.32 -3.42
CA ASN A 221 -5.57 -5.66 -2.87
C ASN A 221 -6.20 -6.75 -3.76
N LEU A 222 -7.46 -6.58 -4.17
CA LEU A 222 -8.17 -7.57 -4.97
C LEU A 222 -7.66 -7.65 -6.42
N ASP A 223 -7.35 -6.52 -7.05
CA ASP A 223 -6.76 -6.48 -8.40
C ASP A 223 -5.38 -7.15 -8.40
N ALA A 224 -4.53 -6.83 -7.42
CA ALA A 224 -3.23 -7.49 -7.27
C ALA A 224 -3.39 -9.01 -7.08
N ALA A 225 -4.30 -9.45 -6.20
CA ALA A 225 -4.57 -10.86 -5.97
C ALA A 225 -5.03 -11.59 -7.25
N SER A 226 -5.96 -10.99 -7.99
CA SER A 226 -6.48 -11.55 -9.25
C SER A 226 -5.36 -11.72 -10.27
N ARG A 227 -4.49 -10.70 -10.42
CA ARG A 227 -3.34 -10.75 -11.32
C ARG A 227 -2.30 -11.78 -10.88
N ILE A 228 -2.02 -11.87 -9.58
CA ILE A 228 -1.11 -12.89 -9.03
C ILE A 228 -1.63 -14.29 -9.36
N CYS A 229 -2.93 -14.56 -9.16
CA CYS A 229 -3.53 -15.85 -9.48
C CYS A 229 -3.45 -16.17 -10.97
N ARG A 230 -3.60 -15.17 -11.85
CA ARG A 230 -3.44 -15.34 -13.30
C ARG A 230 -1.99 -15.66 -13.71
N ILE A 231 -1.00 -15.03 -13.06
CA ILE A 231 0.43 -15.23 -13.38
C ILE A 231 0.94 -16.55 -12.78
N ARG A 232 0.54 -16.86 -11.54
CA ARG A 232 0.93 -18.06 -10.78
C ARG A 232 -0.28 -18.64 -10.05
N PRO A 233 -1.06 -19.51 -10.71
CA PRO A 233 -2.22 -20.17 -10.08
C PRO A 233 -1.86 -20.95 -8.81
N GLN A 234 -0.64 -21.51 -8.73
CA GLN A 234 -0.18 -22.26 -7.55
C GLN A 234 -0.03 -21.36 -6.30
N LEU A 235 0.17 -20.05 -6.48
CA LEU A 235 0.35 -19.10 -5.38
C LEU A 235 -0.99 -18.63 -4.81
N ALA A 236 -2.12 -18.94 -5.45
CA ALA A 236 -3.46 -18.54 -4.99
C ALA A 236 -3.74 -19.00 -3.55
N ARG A 237 -3.48 -20.28 -3.26
CA ARG A 237 -3.63 -20.88 -1.91
C ARG A 237 -2.66 -20.35 -0.86
N ARG A 238 -1.64 -19.60 -1.32
CA ARG A 238 -0.63 -18.94 -0.48
C ARG A 238 -0.70 -17.43 -0.63
N THR A 239 -1.85 -16.91 -1.03
CA THR A 239 -2.14 -15.48 -1.07
C THR A 239 -3.22 -15.18 -0.04
N LEU A 240 -2.95 -14.19 0.81
CA LEU A 240 -3.87 -13.65 1.80
C LEU A 240 -4.21 -12.20 1.43
N VAL A 241 -5.50 -11.88 1.41
CA VAL A 241 -6.01 -10.58 1.00
C VAL A 241 -6.81 -9.94 2.11
N HIS A 242 -6.43 -8.73 2.51
CA HIS A 242 -7.25 -7.92 3.39
C HIS A 242 -8.39 -7.28 2.60
N VAL A 243 -9.61 -7.55 3.03
CA VAL A 243 -10.83 -6.91 2.52
C VAL A 243 -11.57 -6.31 3.69
N SER A 244 -11.52 -5.00 3.80
CA SER A 244 -12.11 -4.26 4.90
C SER A 244 -13.62 -4.01 4.75
N ASP A 245 -14.13 -3.94 3.51
CA ASP A 245 -15.55 -3.87 3.20
C ASP A 245 -16.20 -5.26 3.29
N ILE A 246 -17.10 -5.44 4.27
CA ILE A 246 -17.79 -6.71 4.51
C ILE A 246 -18.74 -7.10 3.38
N ARG A 247 -19.27 -6.12 2.63
CA ARG A 247 -20.18 -6.35 1.50
C ARG A 247 -19.42 -6.95 0.34
N LEU A 248 -18.28 -6.34 0.03
CA LEU A 248 -17.36 -6.84 -0.98
C LEU A 248 -16.88 -8.24 -0.62
N LEU A 249 -16.56 -8.49 0.65
CA LEU A 249 -16.20 -9.82 1.12
C LEU A 249 -17.32 -10.85 0.86
N ARG A 250 -18.58 -10.55 1.18
CA ARG A 250 -19.73 -11.46 0.97
C ARG A 250 -19.96 -11.78 -0.51
N VAL A 251 -19.78 -10.80 -1.40
CA VAL A 251 -19.82 -11.03 -2.86
C VAL A 251 -18.71 -11.97 -3.29
N LEU A 252 -17.51 -11.83 -2.72
CA LEU A 252 -16.35 -12.67 -3.01
C LEU A 252 -16.36 -14.04 -2.33
N GLU A 253 -17.28 -14.30 -1.40
CA GLU A 253 -17.49 -15.62 -0.80
C GLU A 253 -18.19 -16.58 -1.78
N HIS A 254 -18.86 -16.07 -2.81
CA HIS A 254 -19.70 -16.85 -3.73
C HIS A 254 -19.12 -16.90 -5.16
N GLY A 255 -18.05 -17.67 -5.35
CA GLY A 255 -17.52 -18.07 -6.66
C GLY A 255 -16.62 -17.02 -7.36
N GLY A 256 -15.56 -17.49 -8.02
CA GLY A 256 -14.72 -16.69 -8.90
C GLY A 256 -13.21 -17.00 -8.86
N ILE A 257 -12.43 -16.14 -9.52
CA ILE A 257 -10.95 -16.28 -9.66
C ILE A 257 -10.24 -16.30 -8.30
N LEU A 258 -10.86 -15.73 -7.26
CA LEU A 258 -10.30 -15.58 -5.92
C LEU A 258 -10.77 -16.65 -4.93
N ASP A 259 -11.45 -17.72 -5.37
CA ASP A 259 -11.97 -18.76 -4.45
C ASP A 259 -10.86 -19.47 -3.67
N GLN A 260 -9.72 -19.67 -4.32
CA GLN A 260 -8.54 -20.30 -3.70
C GLN A 260 -7.69 -19.33 -2.88
N VAL A 261 -8.02 -18.04 -2.92
CA VAL A 261 -7.29 -16.99 -2.20
C VAL A 261 -7.93 -16.81 -0.84
N ALA A 262 -7.11 -16.87 0.21
CA ALA A 262 -7.59 -16.58 1.55
C ALA A 262 -7.93 -15.09 1.65
N LYS A 263 -9.15 -14.81 2.12
CA LYS A 263 -9.61 -13.45 2.38
C LYS A 263 -9.75 -13.29 3.88
N PHE A 264 -9.37 -12.14 4.41
CA PHE A 264 -9.59 -11.83 5.81
C PHE A 264 -10.10 -10.40 5.97
N ASN A 265 -10.96 -10.22 6.96
CA ASN A 265 -11.48 -8.92 7.36
C ASN A 265 -11.20 -8.72 8.85
N GLY A 266 -10.37 -7.74 9.17
CA GLY A 266 -9.98 -7.50 10.56
C GLY A 266 -11.09 -7.06 11.47
N TYR A 267 -12.05 -6.31 10.95
CA TYR A 267 -13.20 -5.87 11.73
C TYR A 267 -14.08 -7.05 12.10
N ARG A 268 -14.27 -8.01 11.20
CA ARG A 268 -15.07 -9.21 11.47
C ARG A 268 -14.43 -10.12 12.50
N SER A 269 -13.13 -10.41 12.40
CA SER A 269 -12.42 -11.20 13.43
C SER A 269 -12.53 -10.54 14.81
N ALA A 270 -12.30 -9.22 14.87
CA ALA A 270 -12.38 -8.48 16.12
C ALA A 270 -13.81 -8.41 16.69
N ALA A 271 -14.81 -8.16 15.85
CA ALA A 271 -16.21 -8.12 16.25
C ALA A 271 -16.70 -9.49 16.74
N ARG A 272 -16.40 -10.58 16.03
CA ARG A 272 -16.76 -11.94 16.45
C ARG A 272 -16.15 -12.29 17.80
N HIS A 273 -14.87 -11.96 18.00
CA HIS A 273 -14.22 -12.20 19.28
C HIS A 273 -14.87 -11.39 20.41
N LEU A 274 -15.09 -10.08 20.20
CA LEU A 274 -15.78 -9.22 21.15
C LEU A 274 -17.17 -9.76 21.51
N VAL A 275 -17.98 -10.10 20.51
CA VAL A 275 -19.35 -10.59 20.72
C VAL A 275 -19.33 -11.92 21.46
N ALA A 276 -18.56 -12.91 20.98
CA ALA A 276 -18.58 -14.25 21.53
C ALA A 276 -17.96 -14.36 22.94
N ASN A 277 -16.88 -13.63 23.20
CA ASN A 277 -16.11 -13.79 24.44
C ASN A 277 -16.40 -12.72 25.50
N THR A 278 -16.97 -11.58 25.11
CA THR A 278 -17.21 -10.47 26.04
C THR A 278 -18.70 -10.14 26.18
N LEU A 279 -19.40 -9.92 25.06
CA LEU A 279 -20.77 -9.39 25.11
C LEU A 279 -21.80 -10.49 25.38
N LEU A 280 -21.73 -11.61 24.67
CA LEU A 280 -22.67 -12.72 24.82
C LEU A 280 -22.64 -13.33 26.24
N PRO A 281 -21.45 -13.59 26.86
CA PRO A 281 -21.40 -14.04 28.24
C PRO A 281 -22.01 -13.02 29.21
N HIS A 282 -21.86 -11.71 28.95
CA HIS A 282 -22.48 -10.68 29.77
C HIS A 282 -24.00 -10.71 29.67
N PHE A 283 -24.56 -10.82 28.46
CA PHE A 283 -26.01 -10.90 28.27
C PHE A 283 -26.64 -12.15 28.90
N HIS A 284 -25.92 -13.27 28.97
CA HIS A 284 -26.43 -14.46 29.65
C HIS A 284 -26.49 -14.30 31.18
N LEU A 285 -25.79 -13.32 31.75
CA LEU A 285 -25.79 -13.02 33.19
C LEU A 285 -26.86 -11.99 33.56
N THR A 286 -27.48 -11.31 32.58
CA THR A 286 -28.51 -10.32 32.83
C THR A 286 -29.89 -10.97 32.73
N GLU A 287 -30.74 -10.74 33.73
CA GLU A 287 -32.10 -11.33 33.76
C GLU A 287 -33.04 -10.72 32.70
N ARG A 288 -32.64 -9.59 32.10
CA ARG A 288 -33.47 -8.81 31.18
C ARG A 288 -32.63 -8.35 30.00
N ALA A 289 -33.30 -8.11 28.89
CA ALA A 289 -32.67 -7.66 27.65
C ALA A 289 -31.95 -6.32 27.84
N ASP A 290 -30.69 -6.28 27.42
CA ASP A 290 -29.83 -5.14 27.64
C ASP A 290 -30.03 -3.99 26.64
N ALA A 291 -29.45 -2.84 26.99
CA ALA A 291 -29.25 -1.74 26.05
C ALA A 291 -27.81 -1.72 25.55
N VAL A 292 -27.62 -1.61 24.24
CA VAL A 292 -26.31 -1.54 23.62
C VAL A 292 -26.09 -0.15 23.04
N VAL A 293 -24.99 0.50 23.42
CA VAL A 293 -24.59 1.80 22.89
C VAL A 293 -23.34 1.62 22.03
N LEU A 294 -23.47 1.83 20.73
CA LEU A 294 -22.39 1.77 19.75
C LEU A 294 -21.86 3.18 19.48
N ALA A 295 -20.77 3.54 20.15
CA ALA A 295 -20.12 4.83 20.03
C ALA A 295 -19.02 4.77 18.94
N GLY A 296 -19.38 5.18 17.73
CA GLY A 296 -18.60 5.04 16.51
C GLY A 296 -19.20 3.98 15.60
N PHE A 297 -19.91 4.42 14.55
CA PHE A 297 -20.65 3.56 13.61
C PHE A 297 -20.00 3.46 12.23
N GLY A 298 -18.66 3.43 12.20
CA GLY A 298 -17.91 3.04 11.03
C GLY A 298 -17.91 1.53 10.80
N ARG A 299 -16.96 1.03 10.01
CA ARG A 299 -16.85 -0.41 9.66
C ARG A 299 -16.86 -1.34 10.88
N PHE A 300 -16.14 -0.98 11.95
CA PHE A 300 -16.11 -1.80 13.16
C PHE A 300 -17.47 -1.84 13.87
N GLY A 301 -18.07 -0.68 14.18
CA GLY A 301 -19.37 -0.62 14.86
C GLY A 301 -20.48 -1.31 14.08
N GLN A 302 -20.50 -1.15 12.76
CA GLN A 302 -21.42 -1.88 11.87
C GLN A 302 -21.19 -3.40 11.94
N THR A 303 -19.93 -3.84 11.92
CA THR A 303 -19.62 -5.27 12.02
C THR A 303 -19.97 -5.85 13.39
N VAL A 304 -19.79 -5.08 14.47
CA VAL A 304 -20.23 -5.50 15.82
C VAL A 304 -21.74 -5.65 15.86
N LEU A 305 -22.50 -4.71 15.30
CA LEU A 305 -23.96 -4.79 15.27
C LEU A 305 -24.43 -6.00 14.44
N ASP A 306 -23.85 -6.23 13.27
CA ASP A 306 -24.16 -7.38 12.40
C ASP A 306 -23.87 -8.72 13.10
N GLU A 307 -22.77 -8.83 13.84
CA GLU A 307 -22.44 -10.04 14.60
C GLU A 307 -23.33 -10.19 15.85
N LEU A 308 -23.75 -9.08 16.49
CA LEU A 308 -24.72 -9.10 17.61
C LEU A 308 -26.10 -9.58 17.15
N GLN A 309 -26.61 -9.03 16.04
CA GLN A 309 -27.88 -9.45 15.42
C GLN A 309 -27.88 -10.97 15.14
N ARG A 310 -26.75 -11.50 14.66
CA ARG A 310 -26.60 -12.93 14.36
C ARG A 310 -26.49 -13.83 15.60
N ALA A 311 -25.69 -13.44 16.58
CA ALA A 311 -25.28 -14.31 17.68
C ALA A 311 -26.04 -14.08 18.99
N ALA A 312 -26.63 -12.90 19.18
CA ALA A 312 -27.26 -12.45 20.43
C ALA A 312 -28.69 -11.92 20.21
N GLY A 313 -29.38 -12.38 19.17
CA GLY A 313 -30.76 -12.00 18.90
C GLY A 313 -31.68 -12.25 20.11
N GLY A 314 -32.47 -11.25 20.50
CA GLY A 314 -33.37 -11.32 21.65
C GLY A 314 -32.72 -11.05 23.02
N GLN A 315 -31.39 -10.91 23.08
CA GLN A 315 -30.66 -10.62 24.33
C GLN A 315 -30.55 -9.12 24.63
N PHE A 316 -30.91 -8.26 23.68
CA PHE A 316 -30.90 -6.81 23.82
C PHE A 316 -32.15 -6.20 23.18
N GLN A 317 -32.66 -5.13 23.78
CA GLN A 317 -33.94 -4.50 23.41
C GLN A 317 -33.79 -3.10 22.81
N VAL A 318 -32.65 -2.45 23.05
CA VAL A 318 -32.37 -1.11 22.53
C VAL A 318 -30.94 -1.01 22.03
N VAL A 319 -30.75 -0.44 20.84
CA VAL A 319 -29.44 -0.09 20.29
C VAL A 319 -29.36 1.41 20.04
N VAL A 320 -28.41 2.09 20.68
CA VAL A 320 -28.11 3.50 20.42
C VAL A 320 -26.85 3.60 19.58
N VAL A 321 -26.98 4.08 18.35
CA VAL A 321 -25.87 4.30 17.42
C VAL A 321 -25.44 5.76 17.50
N ILE A 322 -24.16 6.00 17.75
CA ILE A 322 -23.60 7.37 17.85
C ILE A 322 -22.43 7.50 16.89
N ASP A 323 -22.46 8.50 16.02
CA ASP A 323 -21.34 8.84 15.14
C ASP A 323 -21.46 10.30 14.66
N LEU A 324 -20.38 10.85 14.12
CA LEU A 324 -20.43 12.18 13.48
C LEU A 324 -21.29 12.19 12.22
N GLU A 325 -21.42 11.04 11.55
CA GLU A 325 -22.22 10.84 10.34
C GLU A 325 -23.25 9.73 10.56
N ALA A 326 -23.84 9.66 11.75
CA ALA A 326 -24.66 8.53 12.19
C ALA A 326 -25.86 8.27 11.26
N GLU A 327 -26.55 9.31 10.82
CA GLU A 327 -27.74 9.20 9.95
C GLU A 327 -27.38 8.54 8.62
N GLN A 328 -26.37 9.07 7.93
CA GLN A 328 -25.91 8.51 6.66
C GLN A 328 -25.42 7.07 6.81
N ARG A 329 -24.65 6.78 7.86
CA ARG A 329 -24.09 5.44 8.07
C ARG A 329 -25.15 4.43 8.48
N ALA A 330 -26.16 4.84 9.25
CA ALA A 330 -27.30 4.01 9.60
C ALA A 330 -28.17 3.70 8.38
N GLN A 331 -28.44 4.69 7.52
CA GLN A 331 -29.17 4.46 6.26
C GLN A 331 -28.45 3.45 5.37
N VAL A 332 -27.14 3.63 5.17
CA VAL A 332 -26.32 2.69 4.37
C VAL A 332 -26.32 1.30 4.99
N PHE A 333 -26.25 1.20 6.32
CA PHE A 333 -26.34 -0.08 7.02
C PHE A 333 -27.70 -0.75 6.82
N ASP A 334 -28.80 0.00 6.95
CA ASP A 334 -30.16 -0.54 6.81
C ASP A 334 -30.44 -1.05 5.39
N GLU A 335 -29.99 -0.30 4.38
CA GLU A 335 -30.13 -0.70 2.96
C GLU A 335 -29.38 -1.99 2.61
N GLN A 336 -28.34 -2.36 3.39
CA GLN A 336 -27.37 -3.38 2.99
C GLN A 336 -27.31 -4.60 3.91
N LEU A 337 -27.48 -4.38 5.21
CA LEU A 337 -27.48 -5.40 6.26
C LEU A 337 -28.83 -5.46 6.98
N GLY A 338 -29.48 -4.31 7.15
CA GLY A 338 -30.78 -4.18 7.81
C GLY A 338 -30.67 -4.16 9.33
N PHE A 339 -31.45 -3.30 9.99
CA PHE A 339 -31.69 -3.42 11.42
C PHE A 339 -32.72 -4.52 11.69
N ASP A 340 -32.42 -5.45 12.61
CA ASP A 340 -33.39 -6.48 12.98
C ASP A 340 -34.58 -5.87 13.72
N ARG A 341 -35.75 -6.49 13.56
CA ARG A 341 -36.99 -6.08 14.25
C ARG A 341 -37.03 -6.45 15.74
N GLY A 342 -36.04 -7.18 16.23
CA GLY A 342 -35.97 -7.69 17.60
C GLY A 342 -35.60 -6.64 18.66
N TYR A 343 -35.19 -5.45 18.25
CA TYR A 343 -34.84 -4.34 19.14
C TYR A 343 -35.26 -3.00 18.55
N ARG A 344 -35.41 -1.99 19.43
CA ARG A 344 -35.56 -0.59 19.01
C ARG A 344 -34.19 0.01 18.78
N HIS A 345 -34.03 0.86 17.77
CA HIS A 345 -32.77 1.57 17.56
C HIS A 345 -32.95 3.08 17.54
N HIS A 346 -31.93 3.79 18.02
CA HIS A 346 -31.84 5.24 17.98
C HIS A 346 -30.54 5.64 17.30
N VAL A 347 -30.63 6.54 16.33
CA VAL A 347 -29.47 7.08 15.62
C VAL A 347 -29.20 8.49 16.13
N LEU A 348 -27.98 8.71 16.61
CA LEU A 348 -27.55 9.96 17.22
C LEU A 348 -26.35 10.53 16.48
N GLN A 349 -26.59 11.52 15.63
CA GLN A 349 -25.51 12.28 15.01
C GLN A 349 -24.88 13.23 16.02
N ALA A 350 -23.74 12.84 16.59
CA ALA A 350 -23.11 13.58 17.68
C ALA A 350 -21.62 13.27 17.84
N ASP A 351 -20.89 14.23 18.43
CA ASP A 351 -19.50 14.07 18.79
C ASP A 351 -19.37 13.39 20.16
N LEU A 352 -18.64 12.28 20.24
CA LEU A 352 -18.36 11.54 21.48
C LEU A 352 -17.63 12.40 22.53
N ARG A 353 -16.91 13.42 22.09
CA ARG A 353 -16.15 14.34 22.94
C ARG A 353 -17.05 15.35 23.65
N HIS A 354 -18.26 15.57 23.13
CA HIS A 354 -19.17 16.57 23.66
C HIS A 354 -19.97 16.01 24.85
N PRO A 355 -19.94 16.63 26.05
CA PRO A 355 -20.65 16.13 27.23
C PRO A 355 -22.17 15.97 27.04
N GLY A 356 -22.77 16.86 26.25
CA GLY A 356 -24.20 16.81 25.92
C GLY A 356 -24.63 15.52 25.18
N THR A 357 -23.72 14.86 24.46
CA THR A 357 -23.99 13.58 23.80
C THR A 357 -24.39 12.53 24.83
N TRP A 358 -23.62 12.42 25.92
CA TRP A 358 -23.87 11.45 26.98
C TRP A 358 -25.08 11.79 27.85
N LYS A 359 -25.50 13.06 27.88
CA LYS A 359 -26.77 13.46 28.48
C LYS A 359 -27.96 12.92 27.67
N ARG A 360 -27.94 13.13 26.34
CA ARG A 360 -28.97 12.62 25.41
C ARG A 360 -29.04 11.10 25.41
N VAL A 361 -27.89 10.41 25.45
CA VAL A 361 -27.86 8.95 25.57
C VAL A 361 -28.56 8.49 26.84
N ARG A 362 -28.32 9.16 27.98
CA ARG A 362 -28.97 8.83 29.25
C ARG A 362 -30.48 9.06 29.22
N GLU A 363 -30.94 10.12 28.55
CA GLU A 363 -32.36 10.39 28.35
C GLU A 363 -33.03 9.27 27.53
N LEU A 364 -32.37 8.80 26.45
CA LEU A 364 -32.86 7.67 25.64
C LEU A 364 -32.87 6.33 26.39
N LEU A 365 -31.91 6.13 27.30
CA LEU A 365 -31.80 4.92 28.10
C LEU A 365 -32.64 4.96 29.39
N GLY A 366 -33.24 6.11 29.74
CA GLY A 366 -33.85 6.33 31.05
C GLY A 366 -35.02 5.39 31.40
N GLU A 367 -35.63 4.76 30.40
CA GLU A 367 -36.71 3.79 30.56
C GLU A 367 -36.19 2.34 30.76
N ILE A 368 -34.88 2.12 30.57
CA ILE A 368 -34.28 0.78 30.56
C ILE A 368 -33.84 0.41 31.97
N GLN A 369 -34.32 -0.73 32.46
CA GLN A 369 -34.05 -1.20 33.82
C GLN A 369 -32.74 -1.98 33.95
N THR A 370 -32.02 -2.21 32.84
CA THR A 370 -30.73 -2.89 32.85
C THR A 370 -29.57 -1.92 32.67
N ARG A 371 -28.37 -2.39 33.01
CA ARG A 371 -27.13 -1.62 32.89
C ARG A 371 -26.71 -1.62 31.42
N PRO A 372 -26.50 -0.45 30.80
CA PRO A 372 -26.16 -0.40 29.39
C PRO A 372 -24.76 -0.97 29.13
N VAL A 373 -24.60 -1.55 27.95
CA VAL A 373 -23.33 -2.01 27.40
C VAL A 373 -22.82 -0.97 26.42
N PHE A 374 -21.65 -0.39 26.68
CA PHE A 374 -21.00 0.57 25.81
C PHE A 374 -19.90 -0.09 24.98
N VAL A 375 -20.01 0.00 23.65
CA VAL A 375 -18.95 -0.38 22.72
C VAL A 375 -18.40 0.89 22.06
N LEU A 376 -17.19 1.27 22.44
CA LEU A 376 -16.50 2.46 21.95
C LEU A 376 -15.61 2.07 20.77
N GLY A 377 -16.14 2.23 19.57
CA GLY A 377 -15.59 1.72 18.31
C GLY A 377 -15.19 2.79 17.31
N SER A 378 -15.02 4.06 17.73
CA SER A 378 -14.63 5.14 16.83
C SER A 378 -13.24 4.89 16.21
N GLY A 379 -12.94 5.58 15.10
CA GLY A 379 -11.64 5.46 14.43
C GLY A 379 -10.47 6.08 15.19
N ASP A 380 -10.74 6.76 16.31
CA ASP A 380 -9.75 7.43 17.15
C ASP A 380 -9.63 6.71 18.50
N ASP A 381 -8.50 6.01 18.69
CA ASP A 381 -8.23 5.26 19.91
C ASP A 381 -8.21 6.16 21.16
N GLY A 382 -7.73 7.40 21.02
CA GLY A 382 -7.69 8.37 22.12
C GLY A 382 -9.09 8.83 22.54
N VAL A 383 -9.99 9.03 21.57
CA VAL A 383 -11.41 9.30 21.86
C VAL A 383 -12.06 8.11 22.56
N ASN A 384 -11.80 6.88 22.11
CA ASN A 384 -12.37 5.68 22.75
C ASN A 384 -11.92 5.56 24.21
N ILE A 385 -10.62 5.70 24.50
CA ILE A 385 -10.09 5.59 25.87
C ILE A 385 -10.59 6.73 26.77
N ARG A 386 -10.56 7.98 26.30
CA ARG A 386 -11.04 9.12 27.10
C ARG A 386 -12.53 8.99 27.42
N THR A 387 -13.31 8.52 26.45
CA THR A 387 -14.74 8.26 26.66
C THR A 387 -14.96 7.12 27.65
N ALA A 388 -14.19 6.03 27.56
CA ALA A 388 -14.26 4.91 28.50
C ALA A 388 -14.05 5.37 29.94
N LEU A 389 -13.02 6.19 30.16
CA LEU A 389 -12.71 6.79 31.47
C LEU A 389 -13.84 7.69 31.98
N GLY A 390 -14.40 8.52 31.10
CA GLY A 390 -15.52 9.38 31.47
C GLY A 390 -16.77 8.60 31.83
N LEU A 391 -17.02 7.49 31.14
CA LEU A 391 -18.16 6.61 31.39
C LEU A 391 -17.98 5.76 32.65
N SER A 392 -16.79 5.19 32.88
CA SER A 392 -16.54 4.36 34.07
C SER A 392 -16.74 5.13 35.37
N HIS A 393 -16.41 6.42 35.39
CA HIS A 393 -16.66 7.26 36.56
C HIS A 393 -18.14 7.62 36.75
N ARG A 394 -18.87 7.87 35.66
CA ARG A 394 -20.28 8.32 35.72
C ARG A 394 -21.29 7.17 35.80
N MET A 395 -20.90 6.00 35.32
CA MET A 395 -21.71 4.79 35.16
C MET A 395 -20.87 3.55 35.51
N PRO A 396 -20.41 3.43 36.77
CA PRO A 396 -19.45 2.39 37.18
C PRO A 396 -19.98 0.96 37.03
N GLU A 397 -21.31 0.79 36.97
CA GLU A 397 -21.94 -0.51 36.83
C GLU A 397 -22.14 -0.95 35.38
N SER A 398 -21.87 -0.07 34.40
CA SER A 398 -22.04 -0.38 32.98
C SER A 398 -20.89 -1.24 32.45
N LYS A 399 -21.19 -2.16 31.53
CA LYS A 399 -20.15 -2.89 30.80
C LYS A 399 -19.58 -1.95 29.73
N ILE A 400 -18.31 -1.58 29.86
CA ILE A 400 -17.65 -0.69 28.91
C ILE A 400 -16.56 -1.46 28.18
N VAL A 401 -16.59 -1.41 26.85
CA VAL A 401 -15.58 -1.99 25.98
C VAL A 401 -15.04 -0.93 25.04
N ALA A 402 -13.74 -0.69 25.09
CA ALA A 402 -13.05 0.28 24.26
C ALA A 402 -12.18 -0.40 23.22
N ARG A 403 -12.38 -0.03 21.96
CA ARG A 403 -11.52 -0.49 20.86
C ARG A 403 -10.24 0.34 20.82
N CYS A 404 -9.11 -0.36 20.69
CA CYS A 404 -7.83 0.24 20.30
C CYS A 404 -7.21 -0.50 19.11
N PHE A 405 -6.32 0.16 18.38
CA PHE A 405 -5.50 -0.54 17.40
C PHE A 405 -4.50 -1.47 18.08
N ASP A 406 -3.66 -0.91 18.97
CA ASP A 406 -2.69 -1.66 19.77
C ASP A 406 -2.96 -1.45 21.26
N GLN A 407 -2.82 -2.51 22.06
CA GLN A 407 -2.80 -2.38 23.51
C GLN A 407 -1.37 -2.06 24.00
N THR A 408 -1.22 -0.92 24.65
CA THR A 408 0.01 -0.49 25.33
C THR A 408 -0.05 -0.82 26.82
N SER A 409 1.11 -0.81 27.50
CA SER A 409 1.17 -0.97 28.96
C SER A 409 0.32 0.06 29.70
N PHE A 410 0.37 1.32 29.25
CA PHE A 410 -0.43 2.43 29.77
C PHE A 410 -1.94 2.14 29.65
N THR A 411 -2.41 1.79 28.46
CA THR A 411 -3.84 1.52 28.24
C THR A 411 -4.32 0.32 29.04
N ARG A 412 -3.50 -0.72 29.20
CA ARG A 412 -3.82 -1.90 30.01
C ARG A 412 -4.01 -1.52 31.48
N GLN A 413 -3.02 -0.83 32.06
CA GLN A 413 -3.06 -0.41 33.46
C GLN A 413 -4.29 0.46 33.75
N ILE A 414 -4.60 1.41 32.86
CA ILE A 414 -5.77 2.28 33.02
C ILE A 414 -7.07 1.49 32.93
N SER A 415 -7.18 0.55 31.99
CA SER A 415 -8.40 -0.26 31.84
C SER A 415 -8.67 -1.13 33.05
N GLU A 416 -7.63 -1.73 33.65
CA GLU A 416 -7.71 -2.51 34.89
C GLU A 416 -8.10 -1.65 36.08
N GLN A 417 -7.49 -0.47 36.23
CA GLN A 417 -7.78 0.46 37.33
C GLN A 417 -9.20 1.03 37.27
N CYS A 418 -9.71 1.31 36.06
CA CYS A 418 -10.99 1.96 35.86
C CYS A 418 -12.14 0.99 35.52
N GLY A 419 -11.88 -0.32 35.44
CA GLY A 419 -12.90 -1.35 35.27
C GLY A 419 -13.56 -1.40 33.89
N PHE A 420 -12.84 -1.06 32.82
CA PHE A 420 -13.33 -1.24 31.45
C PHE A 420 -12.44 -2.19 30.65
N GLU A 421 -12.96 -2.78 29.58
CA GLU A 421 -12.24 -3.74 28.76
C GLU A 421 -11.66 -3.09 27.51
N ILE A 422 -10.47 -3.53 27.10
CA ILE A 422 -9.85 -3.08 25.85
C ILE A 422 -9.81 -4.22 24.85
N VAL A 423 -10.33 -3.95 23.65
CA VAL A 423 -10.21 -4.84 22.51
C VAL A 423 -9.13 -4.31 21.57
N SER A 424 -8.01 -5.04 21.52
CA SER A 424 -6.90 -4.79 20.61
C SER A 424 -7.21 -5.36 19.22
N THR A 425 -7.51 -4.50 18.27
CA THR A 425 -7.84 -4.97 16.92
C THR A 425 -6.64 -5.55 16.19
N SER A 426 -5.40 -5.11 16.47
CA SER A 426 -4.20 -5.68 15.83
C SER A 426 -3.89 -7.10 16.33
N GLU A 427 -4.13 -7.39 17.61
CA GLU A 427 -3.84 -8.69 18.21
C GLU A 427 -4.81 -9.75 17.70
N LEU A 428 -6.11 -9.47 17.78
CA LEU A 428 -7.15 -10.34 17.24
C LEU A 428 -6.98 -10.58 15.73
N LEU A 429 -6.48 -9.57 15.03
CA LEU A 429 -6.09 -9.67 13.63
C LEU A 429 -4.95 -10.66 13.42
N LEU A 430 -3.85 -10.50 14.15
CA LEU A 430 -2.68 -11.36 14.02
C LEU A 430 -2.97 -12.80 14.41
N ASP A 431 -3.80 -13.03 15.43
CA ASP A 431 -4.21 -14.37 15.84
C ASP A 431 -5.01 -15.07 14.74
N SER A 432 -5.90 -14.33 14.05
CA SER A 432 -6.60 -14.86 12.88
C SER A 432 -5.68 -15.15 11.67
N MET A 433 -4.47 -14.60 11.66
CA MET A 433 -3.45 -14.81 10.63
C MET A 433 -2.42 -15.90 11.01
N GLY A 434 -2.66 -16.68 12.08
CA GLY A 434 -1.70 -17.66 12.64
C GLY A 434 -0.98 -18.54 11.61
N GLU A 435 -1.73 -19.20 10.71
CA GLU A 435 -1.16 -20.09 9.68
C GLU A 435 -0.27 -19.36 8.66
N TRP A 436 -0.48 -18.05 8.49
CA TRP A 436 0.25 -17.21 7.56
C TRP A 436 1.59 -16.73 8.13
N LEU A 437 1.72 -16.68 9.47
CA LEU A 437 2.94 -16.30 10.19
C LEU A 437 4.02 -17.39 10.20
N ALA A 438 3.65 -18.64 9.95
CA ALA A 438 4.55 -19.80 9.91
C ALA A 438 5.15 -20.08 8.52
N GLY A 439 4.77 -19.33 7.48
CA GLY A 439 5.28 -19.53 6.12
C GLY A 439 4.33 -20.22 5.13
N ALA A 440 3.03 -19.88 5.21
CA ALA A 440 1.92 -20.37 4.39
C ALA A 440 1.34 -21.75 4.83
N PRO A 441 0.01 -21.91 4.78
CA PRO A 441 -0.63 -23.20 5.02
C PRO A 441 -0.20 -24.23 3.96
N GLY A 442 0.18 -25.42 4.42
CA GLY A 442 0.59 -26.55 3.57
C GLY A 442 2.11 -26.67 3.29
N SER A 443 2.98 -25.94 3.99
CA SER A 443 4.40 -26.26 4.05
C SER A 443 4.67 -27.39 5.07
N THR A 444 4.04 -28.54 4.92
CA THR A 444 4.56 -29.75 5.54
C THR A 444 5.95 -29.99 4.95
N ARG A 445 6.97 -29.89 5.81
CA ARG A 445 8.32 -30.35 5.50
C ARG A 445 8.20 -31.77 4.92
N ARG A 446 8.60 -31.93 3.66
CA ARG A 446 9.21 -33.17 3.21
C ARG A 446 10.71 -33.00 3.31
#